data_AF-A0A7C1DRS9-F1
#
_entry.id   AF-A0A7C1DRS9-F1
#
_cell.length_a   1.000
_cell.length_b   1.000
_cell.length_c   1.000
_cell.angle_alpha   90.00
_cell.angle_beta   90.00
_cell.angle_gamma   90.00
#
_symmetry.space_group_name_H-M   'P 1'
#
loop_
_entity.id
_entity.type
_entity.pdbx_description
1 polymer ?
#
loop_
_entity_poly.entity_id
_entity_poly.type
_entity_poly.pdbx_seq_one_letter_code
_entity_poly.pdbx_strand_id
1 'polypeptide(L)'
;LEVHANNHRTICNITPNNAMQTYNPVDENFKDIYVVEKTGTKQGWSNISPDEAWFNGYQHEMDAFYRSVATGAPIESNSSLAADVIATIYAGYVSAEQKGAETNITVF
;
A
#
# COMPACT_ATOMS: atom_id res chain seq x y z
N LEU A 1 -5.90 3.13 2.25
CA LEU A 1 -6.39 3.04 3.64
C LEU A 1 -7.28 4.23 3.91
N GLU A 2 -8.44 4.03 4.51
CA GLU A 2 -9.25 5.15 5.00
C GLU A 2 -9.33 5.11 6.52
N VAL A 3 -9.05 6.25 7.15
CA VAL A 3 -9.13 6.41 8.59
C VAL A 3 -10.38 7.21 8.92
N HIS A 4 -11.26 6.60 9.70
CA HIS A 4 -12.52 7.19 10.12
C HIS A 4 -12.51 7.41 11.64
N ALA A 5 -12.04 8.58 12.08
CA ALA A 5 -12.01 8.97 13.49
C ALA A 5 -13.18 9.87 13.88
N ASN A 6 -13.46 10.04 15.18
CA ASN A 6 -14.52 10.92 15.67
C ASN A 6 -14.31 12.40 15.33
N ASN A 7 -13.09 12.81 15.01
CA ASN A 7 -12.70 14.20 14.76
C ASN A 7 -12.16 14.45 13.34
N HIS A 8 -11.91 13.41 12.54
CA HIS A 8 -11.42 13.59 11.18
C HIS A 8 -11.69 12.36 10.30
N ARG A 9 -11.50 12.58 8.99
CA ARG A 9 -11.46 11.55 7.96
C ARG A 9 -10.16 11.73 7.18
N THR A 10 -9.42 10.64 6.96
CA THR A 10 -8.19 10.66 6.16
C THR A 10 -8.24 9.56 5.12
N ILE A 11 -7.87 9.90 3.89
CA ILE A 11 -7.72 8.94 2.79
C ILE A 11 -6.23 8.84 2.48
N CYS A 12 -5.63 7.71 2.80
CA CYS A 12 -4.23 7.39 2.55
C CYS A 12 -4.13 6.49 1.31
N ASN A 13 -4.02 7.10 0.13
CA ASN A 13 -3.83 6.38 -1.12
C ASN A 13 -2.36 6.06 -1.35
N ILE A 14 -2.04 4.78 -1.57
CA ILE A 14 -0.72 4.32 -2.02
C ILE A 14 -0.76 4.23 -3.54
N THR A 15 -1.48 3.26 -4.08
CA THR A 15 -1.81 3.12 -5.50
C THR A 15 -3.20 2.49 -5.69
N PRO A 16 -4.01 2.93 -6.68
CA PRO A 16 -3.84 4.18 -7.41
C PRO A 16 -4.02 5.39 -6.48
N ASN A 17 -3.23 6.44 -6.69
CA ASN A 17 -3.40 7.73 -6.01
C ASN A 17 -3.76 8.82 -7.02
N ASN A 18 -4.18 9.99 -6.56
CA ASN A 18 -4.60 11.10 -7.41
C ASN A 18 -3.52 12.20 -7.54
N ALA A 19 -2.25 11.88 -7.28
CA ALA A 19 -1.15 12.84 -7.42
C ALA A 19 -0.98 13.29 -8.87
N MET A 20 -1.31 12.43 -9.84
CA MET A 20 -1.42 12.79 -11.25
C MET A 20 -2.57 12.05 -11.90
N GLN A 21 -3.41 12.81 -12.60
CA GLN A 21 -4.56 12.29 -13.35
C GLN A 21 -4.45 12.77 -14.79
N THR A 22 -4.65 11.87 -15.73
CA THR A 22 -4.47 12.18 -17.15
C THR A 22 -5.57 11.57 -17.98
N TYR A 23 -6.18 12.38 -18.83
CA TYR A 23 -7.10 11.93 -19.85
C TYR A 23 -6.35 11.77 -21.17
N ASN A 24 -6.38 10.57 -21.74
CA ASN A 24 -5.83 10.33 -23.07
C ASN A 24 -6.96 9.98 -24.06
N PRO A 25 -7.20 10.81 -25.09
CA PRO A 25 -8.30 10.56 -26.04
C PRO A 25 -8.02 9.40 -27.01
N VAL A 26 -6.76 9.06 -27.27
CA VAL A 26 -6.39 8.03 -28.25
C VAL A 26 -5.13 7.26 -27.83
N ASP A 27 -5.15 5.93 -27.98
CA ASP A 27 -4.07 5.05 -27.50
C ASP A 27 -2.68 5.43 -28.07
N GLU A 28 -2.63 5.88 -29.33
CA GLU A 28 -1.40 6.23 -30.06
C GLU A 28 -0.53 7.25 -29.31
N ASN A 29 -1.13 8.21 -28.59
CA ASN A 29 -0.39 9.23 -27.84
C ASN A 29 0.53 8.59 -26.78
N PHE A 30 0.07 7.52 -26.13
CA PHE A 30 0.75 6.87 -25.00
C PHE A 30 1.27 5.48 -25.36
N LYS A 31 1.35 5.11 -26.65
CA LYS A 31 1.75 3.76 -27.07
C LYS A 31 3.08 3.32 -26.44
N ASP A 32 4.07 4.21 -26.38
CA ASP A 32 5.42 3.96 -25.86
C ASP A 32 5.60 4.45 -24.41
N ILE A 33 4.54 4.96 -23.78
CA ILE A 33 4.57 5.50 -22.42
C ILE A 33 3.99 4.46 -21.46
N TYR A 34 4.73 4.11 -20.42
CA TYR A 34 4.18 3.34 -19.31
C TYR A 34 3.21 4.19 -18.49
N VAL A 35 2.05 3.63 -18.13
CA VAL A 35 0.99 4.38 -17.42
C VAL A 35 0.63 3.75 -16.07
N VAL A 36 0.05 2.54 -16.07
CA VAL A 36 -0.37 1.82 -14.87
C VAL A 36 -0.11 0.33 -15.13
N GLU A 37 0.41 -0.37 -14.11
CA GLU A 37 0.66 -1.79 -14.19
C GLU A 37 -0.62 -2.55 -14.60
N LYS A 38 -0.47 -3.49 -15.54
CA LYS A 38 -1.57 -4.37 -16.03
C LYS A 38 -2.78 -3.64 -16.62
N THR A 39 -2.65 -2.36 -17.03
CA THR A 39 -3.74 -1.72 -17.77
C THR A 39 -3.89 -2.32 -19.18
N GLY A 40 -5.14 -2.57 -19.59
CA GLY A 40 -5.46 -3.12 -20.91
C GLY A 40 -5.63 -2.08 -22.01
N THR A 41 -5.90 -0.82 -21.65
CA THR A 41 -6.00 0.34 -22.56
C THR A 41 -5.35 1.55 -21.92
N LYS A 42 -4.85 2.48 -22.74
CA LYS A 42 -4.28 3.75 -22.29
C LYS A 42 -5.19 4.92 -22.64
N GLN A 43 -6.41 4.69 -23.12
CA GLN A 43 -7.43 5.72 -23.37
C GLN A 43 -8.28 6.00 -22.12
N GLY A 44 -8.85 7.20 -22.07
CA GLY A 44 -9.70 7.65 -20.98
C GLY A 44 -8.92 8.24 -19.81
N TRP A 45 -9.59 8.36 -18.66
CA TRP A 45 -9.00 8.85 -17.43
C TRP A 45 -8.18 7.76 -16.75
N SER A 46 -6.93 8.08 -16.43
CA SER A 46 -6.03 7.23 -15.65
C SER A 46 -5.40 8.00 -14.49
N ASN A 47 -5.22 7.31 -13.36
CA ASN A 47 -4.49 7.78 -12.18
C ASN A 47 -3.04 7.30 -12.29
N ILE A 48 -2.24 8.01 -13.09
CA ILE A 48 -0.87 7.61 -13.39
C ILE A 48 0.01 8.05 -12.22
N SER A 49 0.83 7.15 -11.69
CA SER A 49 1.78 7.52 -10.63
C SER A 49 2.98 8.26 -11.24
N PRO A 50 3.34 9.48 -10.77
CA PRO A 50 4.55 10.17 -11.23
C PRO A 50 5.84 9.40 -10.97
N ASP A 51 5.92 8.68 -9.84
CA ASP A 51 7.00 7.76 -9.49
C ASP A 51 6.41 6.57 -8.72
N GLU A 52 6.05 5.52 -9.43
CA GLU A 52 5.44 4.33 -8.85
C GLU A 52 6.31 3.65 -7.78
N ALA A 53 7.64 3.68 -7.93
CA ALA A 53 8.54 3.08 -6.95
C ALA A 53 8.60 3.90 -5.65
N TRP A 54 8.54 5.22 -5.74
CA TRP A 54 8.45 6.10 -4.57
C TRP A 54 7.12 5.94 -3.85
N PHE A 55 6.00 6.00 -4.57
CA PHE A 55 4.65 5.91 -3.97
C PHE A 55 4.39 4.54 -3.32
N ASN A 56 4.91 3.45 -3.89
CA ASN A 56 4.84 2.13 -3.27
C ASN A 56 5.86 1.94 -2.13
N GLY A 57 6.79 2.88 -1.95
CA GLY A 57 7.75 2.87 -0.85
C GLY A 57 9.01 2.01 -1.08
N TYR A 58 9.18 1.39 -2.26
CA TYR A 58 10.30 0.46 -2.52
C TYR A 58 11.67 1.09 -2.30
N GLN A 59 11.85 2.37 -2.68
CA GLN A 59 13.11 3.07 -2.46
C GLN A 59 13.42 3.24 -0.96
N HIS A 60 12.40 3.56 -0.16
CA HIS A 60 12.52 3.70 1.30
C HIS A 60 12.76 2.34 1.98
N GLU A 61 12.11 1.29 1.49
CA GLU A 61 12.32 -0.08 1.96
C GLU A 61 13.77 -0.52 1.75
N MET A 62 14.32 -0.29 0.55
CA MET A 62 15.71 -0.60 0.24
C MET A 62 16.68 0.25 1.09
N ASP A 63 16.43 1.56 1.24
CA ASP A 63 17.24 2.43 2.11
C ASP A 63 17.25 1.93 3.56
N ALA A 64 16.07 1.61 4.11
CA ALA A 64 15.94 1.10 5.46
C ALA A 64 16.73 -0.21 5.64
N PHE A 65 16.64 -1.13 4.68
CA PHE A 65 17.40 -2.37 4.69
C PHE A 65 18.92 -2.12 4.72
N TYR A 66 19.45 -1.36 3.75
CA TYR A 66 20.89 -1.09 3.69
C TYR A 66 21.39 -0.32 4.91
N ARG A 67 20.61 0.65 5.40
CA ARG A 67 20.95 1.44 6.58
C ARG A 67 21.04 0.57 7.83
N SER A 68 20.07 -0.31 8.05
CA SER A 68 20.11 -1.26 9.18
C SER A 68 21.32 -2.19 9.10
N VAL A 69 21.65 -2.71 7.91
CA VAL A 69 22.84 -3.56 7.71
C VAL A 69 24.14 -2.78 7.98
N ALA A 70 24.26 -1.56 7.46
CA ALA A 70 25.48 -0.76 7.55
C ALA A 70 25.74 -0.21 8.96
N THR A 71 24.69 0.12 9.70
CA THR A 71 24.80 0.82 11.00
C THR A 71 24.50 -0.07 12.20
N GLY A 72 23.92 -1.26 11.97
CA GLY A 72 23.38 -2.09 13.05
C GLY A 72 22.11 -1.50 13.69
N ALA A 73 21.48 -0.49 13.06
CA ALA A 73 20.23 0.07 13.57
C ALA A 73 19.12 -1.01 13.60
N PRO A 74 18.29 -1.05 14.67
CA PRO A 74 17.18 -1.98 14.77
C PRO A 74 16.26 -1.92 13.55
N ILE A 75 15.81 -3.09 13.09
CA ILE A 75 14.84 -3.19 12.00
C ILE A 75 13.44 -2.94 12.57
N GLU A 76 12.75 -1.94 12.02
CA GLU A 76 11.38 -1.60 12.41
C GLU A 76 10.37 -2.69 11.99
N SER A 77 10.49 -3.16 10.74
CA SER A 77 9.61 -4.20 10.16
C SER A 77 10.24 -5.59 10.26
N ASN A 78 10.36 -6.11 11.47
CA ASN A 78 10.96 -7.43 11.72
C ASN A 78 9.95 -8.59 11.60
N SER A 79 10.42 -9.83 11.77
CA SER A 79 9.59 -11.03 11.67
C SER A 79 8.54 -11.15 12.78
N SER A 80 8.80 -10.62 13.98
CA SER A 80 7.82 -10.63 15.07
C SER A 80 6.65 -9.72 14.73
N LEU A 81 6.92 -8.50 14.22
CA LEU A 81 5.86 -7.62 13.73
C LEU A 81 5.05 -8.28 12.60
N ALA A 82 5.71 -9.00 11.69
CA ALA A 82 5.01 -9.75 10.64
C ALA A 82 4.08 -10.83 11.23
N ALA A 83 4.52 -11.56 12.26
CA ALA A 83 3.70 -12.54 12.96
C ALA A 83 2.49 -11.89 13.65
N ASP A 84 2.68 -10.74 14.30
CA ASP A 84 1.62 -9.98 14.95
C ASP A 84 0.57 -9.48 13.96
N VAL A 85 1.00 -8.98 12.81
CA VAL A 85 0.11 -8.55 11.73
C VAL A 85 -0.72 -9.73 11.23
N ILE A 86 -0.10 -10.88 10.99
CA ILE A 86 -0.81 -12.10 10.55
C ILE A 86 -1.81 -12.55 11.62
N ALA A 87 -1.41 -12.62 12.88
CA ALA A 87 -2.28 -13.00 13.99
C ALA A 87 -3.49 -12.05 14.12
N THR A 88 -3.26 -10.74 13.95
CA THR A 88 -4.30 -9.72 13.98
C THR A 88 -5.31 -9.91 12.84
N ILE A 89 -4.83 -10.10 11.61
CA ILE A 89 -5.69 -10.34 10.44
C ILE A 89 -6.50 -11.62 10.63
N TYR A 90 -5.86 -12.70 11.08
CA TYR A 90 -6.52 -13.97 11.35
C TYR A 90 -7.61 -13.85 12.42
N ALA A 91 -7.33 -13.17 13.52
CA ALA A 91 -8.33 -12.91 14.57
C ALA A 91 -9.55 -12.14 14.02
N GLY A 92 -9.34 -11.22 13.06
CA GLY A 92 -10.43 -10.56 12.34
C GLY A 92 -11.32 -11.54 11.57
N TYR A 93 -10.73 -12.53 10.88
CA TYR A 93 -11.50 -13.58 10.22
C TYR A 93 -12.26 -14.48 11.20
N VAL A 94 -11.64 -14.84 12.33
CA VAL A 94 -12.30 -15.62 13.40
C VAL A 94 -13.49 -14.85 13.99
N SER A 95 -13.30 -13.56 14.30
CA SER A 95 -14.38 -12.70 14.78
C SER A 95 -15.54 -12.65 13.79
N ALA A 96 -15.25 -12.50 12.48
CA ALA A 96 -16.27 -12.48 11.44
C ALA A 96 -17.05 -13.80 11.34
N GLU A 97 -16.36 -14.95 11.40
CA GLU A 97 -16.99 -16.27 11.47
C GLU A 97 -17.91 -16.40 12.71
N GLN A 98 -17.48 -15.82 13.84
CA GLN A 98 -18.22 -15.78 15.10
C GLN A 98 -19.21 -14.60 15.20
N LYS A 99 -19.68 -14.08 14.06
CA LYS A 99 -20.71 -13.02 14.00
C LYS A 99 -20.29 -11.70 14.67
N GLY A 100 -19.00 -11.36 14.60
CA GLY A 100 -18.44 -10.13 15.17
C GLY A 100 -18.16 -10.20 16.67
N ALA A 101 -17.97 -11.40 17.22
CA ALA A 101 -17.60 -11.57 18.62
C ALA A 101 -16.18 -11.02 18.89
N GLU A 102 -15.98 -10.49 20.10
CA GLU A 102 -14.66 -10.10 20.58
C GLU A 102 -13.72 -11.33 20.56
N THR A 103 -12.56 -11.18 19.93
CA THR A 103 -11.57 -12.25 19.74
C THR A 103 -10.21 -11.75 20.21
N ASN A 104 -9.56 -12.51 21.09
CA ASN A 104 -8.22 -12.18 21.57
C ASN A 104 -7.18 -12.31 20.45
N ILE A 105 -6.29 -11.33 20.34
CA ILE A 105 -5.13 -11.36 19.45
C ILE A 105 -3.92 -11.81 20.28
N THR A 106 -3.29 -12.91 19.90
CA THR A 106 -2.02 -13.34 20.51
C THR A 106 -0.87 -12.76 19.70
N VAL A 107 -0.08 -11.89 20.35
CA VAL A 107 1.10 -11.21 19.78
C VAL A 107 2.39 -11.81 20.36
N PHE A 108 3.52 -11.66 19.65
CA PHE A 108 4.80 -12.31 19.91
C PHE A 108 5.92 -11.33 20.31
#